data_AF-A0A350WUK1-F1
#
_entry.id   AF-A0A350WUK1-F1
#
_cell.length_a   1.000
_cell.length_b   1.000
_cell.length_c   1.000
_cell.angle_alpha   90.00
_cell.angle_beta   90.00
_cell.angle_gamma   90.00
#
_symmetry.space_group_name_H-M   'P 1'
#
loop_
_entity.id
_entity.type
_entity.pdbx_description
1 polymer ?
#
loop_
_entity_poly.entity_id
_entity_poly.type
_entity_poly.pdbx_seq_one_letter_code
_entity_poly.pdbx_strand_id
1 'polypeptide(L)'
;MKRNSLTLILAGLTIIALACGGTVPATQPDQTELETMVAATLQTHTQEAASIPTPQVQEAEDTATQPNGIPIAFQNVNFIIPEGLATGAQSEIVPRNEYVEGDPFWSVAPEYTRFLLTQTDSFPSNFDFEINIIPAGEYMQMSEVAAERIPLLQQKLADNDLTRVTVLPPFNAGLVIDTQNARVDFPNGSGIRAVQQYHQAPVPITNDFLIYSFQGITSDGKYYVSVIAPIRVPFLVDMSYNPDPSSTTPTPVVPEGGLIFPTLTGFNDPQVAQYNEAITNKLNQTPADQFSPPISLLDALIQSILIQ
;
A
#
# COMPACT_ATOMS: atom_id res chain seq x y z
N MET A 1 21.24 -25.64 42.24
CA MET A 1 21.42 -27.12 42.29
C MET A 1 20.14 -27.78 41.81
N LYS A 2 20.27 -28.83 40.96
CA LYS A 2 19.25 -29.55 40.14
C LYS A 2 18.78 -28.71 38.93
N ARG A 3 19.28 -28.83 37.69
CA ARG A 3 19.83 -29.92 36.84
C ARG A 3 18.80 -30.95 36.36
N ASN A 4 18.74 -31.09 35.02
CA ASN A 4 18.23 -32.19 34.16
C ASN A 4 17.00 -31.81 33.31
N SER A 5 16.90 -32.12 32.01
CA SER A 5 17.83 -32.77 31.07
C SER A 5 17.42 -32.50 29.62
N LEU A 6 18.47 -32.28 28.82
CA LEU A 6 18.62 -32.43 27.37
C LEU A 6 18.09 -33.78 26.86
N THR A 7 17.32 -33.81 25.76
CA THR A 7 17.22 -35.00 24.90
C THR A 7 17.16 -34.58 23.42
N LEU A 8 18.31 -34.72 22.77
CA LEU A 8 18.53 -34.74 21.33
C LEU A 8 18.01 -36.09 20.79
N ILE A 9 17.26 -36.12 19.69
CA ILE A 9 17.08 -37.34 18.87
C ILE A 9 17.46 -36.98 17.44
N LEU A 10 18.58 -37.57 17.02
CA LEU A 10 19.14 -37.57 15.68
C LEU A 10 19.10 -39.03 15.18
N ALA A 11 18.39 -39.28 14.08
CA ALA A 11 18.50 -40.45 13.22
C ALA A 11 17.83 -40.06 11.88
N GLY A 12 18.43 -40.14 10.69
CA GLY A 12 19.59 -40.87 10.21
C GLY A 12 19.16 -41.88 9.15
N LEU A 13 19.69 -41.74 7.92
CA LEU A 13 19.69 -42.71 6.80
C LEU A 13 18.36 -42.87 6.01
N THR A 14 18.27 -42.95 4.68
CA THR A 14 19.18 -43.58 3.68
C THR A 14 18.86 -43.11 2.24
N ILE A 15 19.88 -43.25 1.39
CA ILE A 15 20.04 -42.93 -0.04
C ILE A 15 19.22 -43.83 -0.98
N ILE A 16 18.69 -43.28 -2.08
CA ILE A 16 18.40 -44.01 -3.33
C ILE A 16 19.06 -43.27 -4.49
N ALA A 17 19.83 -44.00 -5.30
CA ALA A 17 20.52 -43.56 -6.50
C ALA A 17 19.96 -44.28 -7.75
N LEU A 18 20.32 -43.73 -8.94
CA LEU A 18 20.12 -44.23 -10.33
C LEU A 18 18.69 -44.12 -10.89
N ALA A 19 18.41 -43.75 -12.15
CA ALA A 19 19.11 -43.38 -13.40
C ALA A 19 18.06 -42.64 -14.27
N CYS A 20 18.31 -41.86 -15.33
CA CYS A 20 18.99 -42.17 -16.60
C CYS A 20 19.29 -40.87 -17.35
N GLY A 21 20.40 -40.85 -18.07
CA GLY A 21 20.73 -39.81 -19.05
C GLY A 21 19.88 -39.91 -20.31
N GLY A 22 19.68 -38.74 -20.94
CA GLY A 22 19.13 -38.59 -22.28
C GLY A 22 19.61 -37.27 -22.86
N THR A 23 20.66 -37.34 -23.66
CA THR A 23 21.15 -36.24 -24.51
C THR A 23 20.15 -35.98 -25.63
N VAL A 24 19.60 -34.77 -25.72
CA VAL A 24 18.84 -34.31 -26.88
C VAL A 24 19.74 -33.39 -27.72
N PRO A 25 19.92 -33.67 -29.02
CA PRO A 25 20.78 -32.87 -29.88
C PRO A 25 20.15 -31.52 -30.23
N ALA A 26 20.98 -30.48 -30.18
CA ALA A 26 20.67 -29.16 -30.73
C ALA A 26 20.55 -29.27 -32.26
N THR A 27 19.42 -28.84 -32.81
CA THR A 27 19.25 -28.65 -34.25
C THR A 27 19.06 -27.16 -34.50
N GLN A 28 20.12 -26.51 -35.00
CA GLN A 28 20.06 -25.18 -35.60
C GLN A 28 19.21 -25.25 -36.88
N PRO A 29 18.28 -24.31 -37.12
CA PRO A 29 17.78 -24.06 -38.46
C PRO A 29 18.84 -23.29 -39.27
N ASP A 30 19.13 -23.86 -40.44
CA ASP A 30 20.10 -23.46 -41.44
C ASP A 30 19.70 -22.13 -42.10
N GLN A 31 20.64 -21.19 -42.16
CA GLN A 31 20.50 -19.90 -42.84
C GLN A 31 20.95 -20.05 -44.29
N THR A 32 20.12 -20.55 -45.22
CA THR A 32 20.44 -20.46 -46.67
C THR A 32 19.25 -20.57 -47.63
N GLU A 33 18.04 -20.09 -47.29
CA GLU A 33 16.91 -20.12 -48.24
C GLU A 33 16.02 -18.86 -48.19
N LEU A 34 16.60 -17.66 -48.23
CA LEU A 34 15.81 -16.45 -48.52
C LEU A 34 16.58 -15.36 -49.30
N GLU A 35 17.61 -15.73 -50.07
CA GLU A 35 18.40 -14.77 -50.89
C GLU A 35 18.10 -14.85 -52.41
N THR A 36 17.02 -15.53 -52.86
CA THR A 36 16.84 -15.75 -54.32
C THR A 36 15.42 -15.54 -54.85
N MET A 37 14.61 -14.67 -54.25
CA MET A 37 13.35 -14.23 -54.88
C MET A 37 12.99 -12.74 -54.62
N VAL A 38 13.86 -11.78 -54.95
CA VAL A 38 13.36 -10.44 -55.37
C VAL A 38 14.31 -9.75 -56.38
N ALA A 39 15.20 -10.49 -57.04
CA ALA A 39 16.12 -9.94 -58.04
C ALA A 39 15.52 -9.96 -59.46
N ALA A 40 14.31 -9.39 -59.66
CA ALA A 40 13.75 -9.22 -61.01
C ALA A 40 12.53 -8.28 -61.07
N THR A 41 12.62 -7.02 -60.62
CA THR A 41 11.66 -5.98 -61.07
C THR A 41 12.23 -4.55 -61.02
N LEU A 42 13.49 -4.37 -61.42
CA LEU A 42 13.99 -3.06 -61.83
C LEU A 42 13.68 -2.87 -63.32
N GLN A 43 12.73 -1.99 -63.65
CA GLN A 43 12.89 -0.86 -64.59
C GLN A 43 11.53 -0.42 -65.13
N THR A 44 10.96 0.63 -64.54
CA THR A 44 10.27 1.66 -65.33
C THR A 44 10.20 2.96 -64.54
N HIS A 45 10.62 4.04 -65.22
CA HIS A 45 10.40 5.47 -64.93
C HIS A 45 11.43 6.18 -64.05
N THR A 46 12.46 6.67 -64.74
CA THR A 46 13.10 7.96 -64.45
C THR A 46 12.18 9.07 -64.97
N GLN A 47 11.65 9.94 -64.09
CA GLN A 47 11.48 11.36 -64.44
C GLN A 47 11.24 12.27 -63.23
N GLU A 48 11.83 13.46 -63.34
CA GLU A 48 11.53 14.72 -62.63
C GLU A 48 11.99 14.87 -61.16
N ALA A 49 13.18 15.45 -61.01
CA ALA A 49 13.60 16.12 -59.79
C ALA A 49 12.81 17.43 -59.62
N ALA A 50 11.86 17.44 -58.68
CA ALA A 50 11.27 18.65 -58.12
C ALA A 50 11.40 18.59 -56.59
N SER A 51 11.86 19.71 -56.03
CA SER A 51 12.13 19.99 -54.62
C SER A 51 11.19 19.28 -53.61
N ILE A 52 11.76 18.37 -52.82
CA ILE A 52 11.10 17.77 -51.65
C ILE A 52 11.23 18.77 -50.49
N PRO A 53 10.13 19.21 -49.84
CA PRO A 53 10.22 19.92 -48.57
C PRO A 53 10.70 18.92 -47.52
N THR A 54 11.72 19.29 -46.75
CA THR A 54 12.18 18.56 -45.57
C THR A 54 10.98 18.16 -44.71
N PRO A 55 10.76 16.87 -44.42
CA PRO A 55 9.76 16.47 -43.43
C PRO A 55 10.21 17.06 -42.10
N GLN A 56 9.45 18.02 -41.58
CA GLN A 56 9.56 18.38 -40.17
C GLN A 56 9.23 17.11 -39.40
N VAL A 57 10.21 16.57 -38.68
CA VAL A 57 9.97 15.59 -37.63
C VAL A 57 9.12 16.31 -36.61
N GLN A 58 7.81 16.12 -36.73
CA GLN A 58 6.86 16.48 -35.71
C GLN A 58 7.13 15.50 -34.58
N GLU A 59 7.89 15.98 -33.59
CA GLU A 59 8.00 15.36 -32.28
C GLU A 59 6.57 15.21 -31.78
N ALA A 60 6.02 14.02 -31.92
CA ALA A 60 4.78 13.66 -31.27
C ALA A 60 5.11 13.64 -29.79
N GLU A 61 4.90 14.78 -29.13
CA GLU A 61 4.71 14.80 -27.68
C GLU A 61 3.62 13.78 -27.39
N ASP A 62 4.06 12.65 -26.83
CA ASP A 62 3.22 11.66 -26.21
C ASP A 62 2.38 12.39 -25.16
N THR A 63 1.19 12.80 -25.57
CA THR A 63 0.22 13.44 -24.69
C THR A 63 -0.40 12.32 -23.87
N ALA A 64 0.41 11.72 -22.99
CA ALA A 64 -0.09 11.00 -21.85
C ALA A 64 -1.10 11.93 -21.19
N THR A 65 -2.36 11.51 -21.16
CA THR A 65 -3.45 12.26 -20.52
C THR A 65 -3.02 12.47 -19.08
N GLN A 66 -2.51 13.66 -18.76
CA GLN A 66 -2.08 13.98 -17.42
C GLN A 66 -3.31 13.77 -16.52
N PRO A 67 -3.20 13.01 -15.42
CA PRO A 67 -4.33 12.83 -14.52
C PRO A 67 -4.83 14.22 -14.11
N ASN A 68 -6.12 14.49 -14.24
CA ASN A 68 -6.70 15.76 -13.77
C ASN A 68 -6.42 15.89 -12.26
N GLY A 69 -5.71 16.95 -11.86
CA GLY A 69 -5.32 17.14 -10.48
C GLY A 69 -4.23 18.18 -10.27
N ILE A 70 -3.73 18.25 -9.03
CA ILE A 70 -2.65 19.15 -8.63
C ILE A 70 -1.33 18.37 -8.66
N PRO A 71 -0.36 18.73 -9.53
CA PRO A 71 0.94 18.09 -9.53
C PRO A 71 1.77 18.51 -8.32
N ILE A 72 2.36 17.54 -7.63
CA ILE A 72 3.28 17.74 -6.52
C ILE A 72 4.63 17.14 -6.90
N ALA A 73 5.71 17.89 -6.65
CA ALA A 73 7.08 17.42 -6.81
C ALA A 73 7.94 17.94 -5.67
N PHE A 74 8.69 17.05 -5.03
CA PHE A 74 9.62 17.39 -3.96
C PHE A 74 10.69 16.30 -3.85
N GLN A 75 11.96 16.70 -3.77
CA GLN A 75 13.10 15.78 -3.86
C GLN A 75 13.02 14.90 -5.12
N ASN A 76 13.10 13.59 -4.96
CA ASN A 76 12.99 12.60 -6.01
C ASN A 76 11.57 12.03 -6.16
N VAL A 77 10.57 12.66 -5.52
CA VAL A 77 9.18 12.18 -5.51
C VAL A 77 8.30 13.12 -6.32
N ASN A 78 7.46 12.57 -7.18
CA ASN A 78 6.38 13.29 -7.83
C ASN A 78 5.09 12.46 -7.81
N PHE A 79 3.95 13.15 -7.75
CA PHE A 79 2.62 12.55 -7.81
C PHE A 79 1.57 13.60 -8.20
N ILE A 80 0.35 13.14 -8.49
CA ILE A 80 -0.80 14.00 -8.74
C ILE A 80 -1.79 13.81 -7.60
N ILE A 81 -2.21 14.91 -6.97
CA ILE A 81 -3.40 14.90 -6.10
C ILE A 81 -4.63 14.93 -7.01
N PRO A 82 -5.47 13.87 -7.04
CA PRO A 82 -6.69 13.88 -7.83
C PRO A 82 -7.62 15.02 -7.44
N GLU A 83 -8.34 15.57 -8.42
CA GLU A 83 -9.32 16.63 -8.19
C GLU A 83 -10.34 16.23 -7.10
N GLY A 84 -10.56 17.13 -6.14
CA GLY A 84 -11.49 16.91 -5.02
C GLY A 84 -10.95 16.08 -3.85
N LEU A 85 -9.76 15.48 -3.96
CA LEU A 85 -9.19 14.71 -2.85
C LEU A 85 -8.55 15.61 -1.78
N ALA A 86 -7.70 16.54 -2.20
CA ALA A 86 -7.03 17.50 -1.34
C ALA A 86 -6.76 18.80 -2.10
N THR A 87 -6.58 19.89 -1.36
CA THR A 87 -6.32 21.23 -1.90
C THR A 87 -4.83 21.53 -2.10
N GLY A 88 -3.96 20.64 -1.62
CA GLY A 88 -2.51 20.72 -1.75
C GLY A 88 -1.80 19.79 -0.76
N ALA A 89 -0.47 19.85 -0.76
CA ALA A 89 0.38 19.13 0.18
C ALA A 89 1.52 20.01 0.72
N GLN A 90 1.76 19.95 2.02
CA GLN A 90 3.00 20.44 2.62
C GLN A 90 4.06 19.33 2.53
N SER A 91 5.24 19.65 2.01
CA SER A 91 6.34 18.69 1.89
C SER A 91 7.44 19.01 2.89
N GLU A 92 8.03 17.99 3.50
CA GLU A 92 9.16 18.16 4.43
C GLU A 92 10.09 16.95 4.45
N ILE A 93 11.28 17.17 5.00
CA ILE A 93 12.20 16.09 5.39
C ILE A 93 12.03 15.88 6.88
N VAL A 94 11.58 14.69 7.27
CA VAL A 94 11.52 14.29 8.67
C VAL A 94 12.91 13.83 9.09
N PRO A 95 13.54 14.49 10.09
CA PRO A 95 14.86 14.11 10.54
C PRO A 95 14.89 12.67 11.05
N ARG A 96 16.03 12.02 10.85
CA ARG A 96 16.34 10.73 11.46
C ARG A 96 16.05 10.76 12.97
N ASN A 97 15.36 9.72 13.44
CA ASN A 97 15.16 9.48 14.86
C ASN A 97 15.76 8.12 15.26
N GLU A 98 16.90 8.19 15.92
CA GLU A 98 17.62 7.01 16.41
C GLU A 98 16.87 6.33 17.54
N TYR A 99 17.10 5.03 17.71
CA TYR A 99 16.68 4.35 18.92
C TYR A 99 17.57 4.76 20.09
N VAL A 100 16.99 5.34 21.13
CA VAL A 100 17.62 5.45 22.45
C VAL A 100 16.99 4.39 23.37
N GLU A 101 17.79 3.76 24.24
CA GLU A 101 17.26 2.79 25.20
C GLU A 101 16.11 3.40 26.02
N GLY A 102 14.94 2.76 25.97
CA GLY A 102 13.71 3.25 26.58
C GLY A 102 12.80 4.06 25.64
N ASP A 103 13.25 4.38 24.43
CA ASP A 103 12.41 5.03 23.44
C ASP A 103 11.30 4.10 22.97
N PRO A 104 10.13 4.66 22.64
CA PRO A 104 9.08 3.87 22.04
C PRO A 104 9.51 3.27 20.71
N PHE A 105 9.31 1.97 20.53
CA PHE A 105 9.69 1.29 19.28
C PHE A 105 9.04 1.90 18.02
N TRP A 106 7.95 2.65 18.18
CA TRP A 106 7.23 3.32 17.10
C TRP A 106 7.80 4.67 16.67
N SER A 107 8.75 5.24 17.42
CA SER A 107 9.38 6.52 17.04
C SER A 107 10.64 6.34 16.20
N VAL A 108 11.20 5.13 16.12
CA VAL A 108 12.45 4.86 15.40
C VAL A 108 12.21 4.90 13.89
N ALA A 109 12.95 5.75 13.18
CA ALA A 109 12.90 5.87 11.73
C ALA A 109 14.18 6.54 11.19
N PRO A 110 14.61 6.21 9.96
CA PRO A 110 15.66 6.97 9.27
C PRO A 110 15.18 8.39 8.94
N GLU A 111 16.02 9.19 8.29
CA GLU A 111 15.53 10.40 7.63
C GLU A 111 14.62 9.99 6.46
N TYR A 112 13.48 10.66 6.29
CA TYR A 112 12.54 10.34 5.20
C TYR A 112 11.79 11.57 4.70
N THR A 113 11.20 11.46 3.51
CA THR A 113 10.36 12.52 2.94
C THR A 113 8.91 12.30 3.35
N ARG A 114 8.25 13.36 3.84
CA ARG A 114 6.83 13.35 4.20
C ARG A 114 6.06 14.40 3.42
N PHE A 115 4.83 14.04 3.04
CA PHE A 115 3.83 14.95 2.50
C PHE A 115 2.60 14.93 3.40
N LEU A 116 2.16 16.10 3.88
CA LEU A 116 0.91 16.29 4.62
C LEU A 116 -0.12 16.92 3.68
N LEU A 117 -1.17 16.18 3.33
CA LEU A 117 -2.20 16.61 2.39
C LEU A 117 -3.31 17.36 3.13
N THR A 118 -3.74 18.49 2.56
CA THR A 118 -4.87 19.27 3.10
C THR A 118 -6.17 18.78 2.48
N GLN A 119 -6.93 17.94 3.19
CA GLN A 119 -8.20 17.37 2.71
C GLN A 119 -9.19 18.44 2.28
N THR A 120 -9.93 18.17 1.20
CA THR A 120 -11.01 19.07 0.74
C THR A 120 -12.20 19.03 1.69
N ASP A 121 -12.62 17.83 2.10
CA ASP A 121 -13.66 17.63 3.10
C ASP A 121 -13.02 17.32 4.45
N SER A 122 -12.89 18.33 5.31
CA SER A 122 -12.40 18.11 6.68
C SER A 122 -13.49 17.47 7.53
N PHE A 123 -13.26 16.26 8.02
CA PHE A 123 -14.05 15.62 9.06
C PHE A 123 -13.18 15.32 10.29
N PRO A 124 -13.77 15.18 11.49
CA PRO A 124 -13.00 14.79 12.67
C PRO A 124 -12.26 13.48 12.45
N SER A 125 -10.94 13.51 12.60
CA SER A 125 -10.07 12.33 12.57
C SER A 125 -8.89 12.53 13.53
N ASN A 126 -8.37 11.44 14.07
CA ASN A 126 -7.15 11.41 14.87
C ASN A 126 -5.90 11.16 14.01
N PHE A 127 -6.04 11.13 12.69
CA PHE A 127 -4.95 10.91 11.75
C PHE A 127 -4.86 12.08 10.77
N ASP A 128 -3.64 12.44 10.41
CA ASP A 128 -3.38 13.32 9.28
C ASP A 128 -3.44 12.51 7.97
N PHE A 129 -3.73 13.18 6.86
CA PHE A 129 -3.52 12.58 5.55
C PHE A 129 -2.05 12.73 5.17
N GLU A 130 -1.29 11.65 5.25
CA GLU A 130 0.15 11.66 5.03
C GLU A 130 0.66 10.60 4.04
N ILE A 131 1.71 10.96 3.31
CA ILE A 131 2.52 10.08 2.46
C ILE A 131 3.96 10.14 2.97
N ASN A 132 4.51 8.99 3.35
CA ASN A 132 5.88 8.84 3.84
C ASN A 132 6.69 7.98 2.86
N ILE A 133 7.80 8.53 2.35
CA ILE A 133 8.74 7.86 1.45
C ILE A 133 10.04 7.59 2.22
N ILE A 134 10.21 6.34 2.66
CA ILE A 134 11.20 5.94 3.67
C ILE A 134 12.29 5.08 3.03
N PRO A 135 13.59 5.36 3.23
CA PRO A 135 14.66 4.48 2.77
C PRO A 135 14.54 3.08 3.41
N ALA A 136 14.12 2.08 2.63
CA ALA A 136 13.72 0.76 3.15
C ALA A 136 14.89 0.02 3.81
N GLY A 137 16.06 0.02 3.15
CA GLY A 137 17.26 -0.65 3.66
C GLY A 137 17.76 -0.07 4.98
N GLU A 138 17.73 1.26 5.11
CA GLU A 138 18.10 1.94 6.36
C GLU A 138 17.04 1.68 7.44
N TYR A 139 15.76 1.71 7.08
CA TYR A 139 14.70 1.50 8.05
C TYR A 139 14.75 0.09 8.66
N MET A 140 14.99 -0.95 7.83
CA MET A 140 15.20 -2.32 8.32
C MET A 140 16.43 -2.47 9.22
N GLN A 141 17.45 -1.62 9.07
CA GLN A 141 18.63 -1.65 9.95
C GLN A 141 18.36 -0.99 11.30
N MET A 142 17.47 0.01 11.33
CA MET A 142 17.18 0.80 12.52
C MET A 142 16.03 0.24 13.36
N SER A 143 15.03 -0.37 12.74
CA SER A 143 13.80 -0.81 13.40
C SER A 143 13.56 -2.30 13.19
N GLU A 144 13.52 -3.05 14.29
CA GLU A 144 13.16 -4.48 14.28
C GLU A 144 11.78 -4.70 13.65
N VAL A 145 10.84 -3.78 13.89
CA VAL A 145 9.49 -3.83 13.32
C VAL A 145 9.52 -3.64 11.80
N ALA A 146 10.37 -2.73 11.29
CA ALA A 146 10.54 -2.57 9.85
C ALA A 146 11.26 -3.76 9.22
N ALA A 147 12.27 -4.31 9.91
CA ALA A 147 13.01 -5.51 9.49
C ALA A 147 12.11 -6.74 9.34
N GLU A 148 11.05 -6.84 10.15
CA GLU A 148 10.02 -7.87 10.02
C GLU A 148 9.01 -7.55 8.90
N ARG A 149 8.46 -6.34 8.90
CA ARG A 149 7.28 -6.01 8.07
C ARG A 149 7.59 -5.75 6.61
N ILE A 150 8.75 -5.19 6.28
CA ILE A 150 9.11 -4.89 4.89
C ILE A 150 9.29 -6.19 4.07
N PRO A 151 10.05 -7.20 4.54
CA PRO A 151 10.11 -8.49 3.86
C PRO A 151 8.75 -9.20 3.84
N LEU A 152 7.95 -9.10 4.91
CA LEU A 152 6.60 -9.67 4.96
C LEU A 152 5.68 -9.07 3.88
N LEU A 153 5.73 -7.75 3.65
CA LEU A 153 5.00 -7.09 2.57
C LEU A 153 5.39 -7.67 1.20
N GLN A 154 6.70 -7.81 0.94
CA GLN A 154 7.20 -8.38 -0.32
C GLN A 154 6.73 -9.83 -0.51
N GLN A 155 6.79 -10.64 0.55
CA GLN A 155 6.27 -12.00 0.52
C GLN A 155 4.76 -12.03 0.22
N LYS A 156 3.98 -11.21 0.92
CA LYS A 156 2.52 -11.12 0.74
C LYS A 156 2.11 -10.69 -0.67
N LEU A 157 2.85 -9.75 -1.26
CA LEU A 157 2.68 -9.35 -2.66
C LEU A 157 2.99 -10.51 -3.63
N ALA A 158 4.02 -11.31 -3.36
CA ALA A 158 4.39 -12.46 -4.18
C ALA A 158 3.37 -13.61 -4.07
N ASP A 159 2.88 -13.87 -2.85
CA ASP A 159 1.92 -14.92 -2.54
C ASP A 159 0.47 -14.51 -2.87
N ASN A 160 0.25 -13.23 -3.24
CA ASN A 160 -1.06 -12.60 -3.40
C ASN A 160 -1.95 -12.73 -2.15
N ASP A 161 -1.34 -12.78 -0.96
CA ASP A 161 -2.02 -12.69 0.34
C ASP A 161 -2.02 -11.24 0.82
N LEU A 162 -3.04 -10.51 0.38
CA LEU A 162 -3.13 -9.05 0.54
C LEU A 162 -3.60 -8.61 1.93
N THR A 163 -3.73 -9.52 2.89
CA THR A 163 -4.35 -9.22 4.19
C THR A 163 -3.33 -8.85 5.27
N ARG A 164 -3.76 -8.11 6.28
CA ARG A 164 -3.04 -7.86 7.54
C ARG A 164 -1.64 -7.25 7.37
N VAL A 165 -1.46 -6.40 6.36
CA VAL A 165 -0.26 -5.57 6.25
C VAL A 165 -0.45 -4.32 7.10
N THR A 166 0.25 -4.24 8.22
CA THR A 166 0.13 -3.11 9.15
C THR A 166 1.00 -1.92 8.76
N VAL A 167 0.54 -0.73 9.11
CA VAL A 167 1.22 0.54 8.85
C VAL A 167 2.64 0.60 9.42
N LEU A 168 3.54 1.21 8.67
CA LEU A 168 4.85 1.69 9.11
C LEU A 168 4.95 3.22 8.91
N PRO A 169 5.56 3.99 9.83
CA PRO A 169 5.97 3.59 11.17
C PRO A 169 4.81 3.01 12.01
N PRO A 170 5.09 2.08 12.93
CA PRO A 170 4.01 1.31 13.58
C PRO A 170 3.23 2.18 14.57
N PHE A 171 1.95 1.91 14.76
CA PHE A 171 1.21 2.47 15.89
C PHE A 171 1.44 1.65 17.15
N ASN A 172 1.41 2.30 18.32
CA ASN A 172 1.35 1.62 19.61
C ASN A 172 -0.05 1.06 19.89
N ALA A 173 -0.61 0.28 18.98
CA ALA A 173 -1.96 -0.24 19.06
C ALA A 173 -2.09 -1.53 18.25
N GLY A 174 -3.05 -2.38 18.61
CA GLY A 174 -3.35 -3.61 17.88
C GLY A 174 -4.26 -3.32 16.68
N LEU A 175 -3.96 -3.94 15.53
CA LEU A 175 -4.85 -3.93 14.36
C LEU A 175 -6.15 -4.70 14.70
N VAL A 176 -7.28 -4.01 14.67
CA VAL A 176 -8.61 -4.59 14.99
C VAL A 176 -9.50 -4.76 13.77
N ILE A 177 -9.35 -3.91 12.76
CA ILE A 177 -10.07 -3.96 11.48
C ILE A 177 -9.05 -4.02 10.36
N ASP A 178 -9.25 -4.94 9.41
CA ASP A 178 -8.46 -5.11 8.19
C ASP A 178 -9.40 -5.56 7.08
N THR A 179 -9.79 -4.63 6.22
CA THR A 179 -10.85 -4.80 5.22
C THR A 179 -10.47 -4.14 3.92
N GLN A 180 -11.22 -4.39 2.85
CA GLN A 180 -10.98 -3.75 1.56
C GLN A 180 -9.50 -3.89 1.15
N ASN A 181 -8.96 -5.10 1.26
CA ASN A 181 -7.58 -5.38 0.91
C ASN A 181 -7.44 -5.50 -0.61
N ALA A 182 -6.53 -4.74 -1.23
CA ALA A 182 -6.23 -4.88 -2.65
C ALA A 182 -4.77 -4.53 -2.95
N ARG A 183 -4.26 -5.10 -4.05
CA ARG A 183 -2.98 -4.70 -4.62
C ARG A 183 -3.19 -3.41 -5.41
N VAL A 184 -2.30 -2.45 -5.21
CA VAL A 184 -2.22 -1.23 -6.02
C VAL A 184 -0.80 -1.10 -6.53
N ASP A 185 -0.66 -0.98 -7.85
CA ASP A 185 0.61 -0.74 -8.51
C ASP A 185 0.79 0.76 -8.77
N PHE A 186 2.04 1.23 -8.72
CA PHE A 186 2.43 2.60 -9.04
C PHE A 186 3.64 2.55 -10.01
N PRO A 187 3.97 3.64 -10.73
CA PRO A 187 4.93 3.64 -11.84
C PRO A 187 6.21 2.84 -11.66
N ASN A 188 6.77 2.81 -10.45
CA ASN A 188 7.98 2.07 -10.14
C ASN A 188 7.86 1.14 -8.93
N GLY A 189 6.68 0.63 -8.61
CA GLY A 189 6.52 -0.33 -7.52
C GLY A 189 5.10 -0.85 -7.33
N SER A 190 4.91 -1.57 -6.23
CA SER A 190 3.62 -2.16 -5.87
C SER A 190 3.43 -2.13 -4.36
N GLY A 191 2.17 -2.17 -3.93
CA GLY A 191 1.82 -2.28 -2.52
C GLY A 191 0.44 -2.84 -2.29
N ILE A 192 0.08 -2.90 -1.03
CA ILE A 192 -1.21 -3.37 -0.54
C ILE A 192 -1.91 -2.19 0.10
N ARG A 193 -3.13 -1.90 -0.34
CA ARG A 193 -4.05 -1.01 0.35
C ARG A 193 -5.09 -1.78 1.16
N ALA A 194 -5.53 -1.16 2.24
CA ALA A 194 -6.53 -1.69 3.16
C ALA A 194 -7.30 -0.53 3.81
N VAL A 195 -8.50 -0.82 4.31
CA VAL A 195 -9.20 0.01 5.29
C VAL A 195 -8.99 -0.62 6.66
N GLN A 196 -8.35 0.13 7.56
CA GLN A 196 -7.86 -0.34 8.84
C GLN A 196 -8.29 0.54 10.00
N GLN A 197 -8.31 -0.04 11.20
CA GLN A 197 -8.43 0.68 12.46
C GLN A 197 -7.62 -0.07 13.54
N TYR A 198 -7.02 0.70 14.46
CA TYR A 198 -6.12 0.19 15.49
C TYR A 198 -6.58 0.65 16.88
N HIS A 199 -6.56 -0.23 17.88
CA HIS A 199 -6.97 0.08 19.25
C HIS A 199 -6.00 -0.45 20.32
N GLN A 200 -5.99 0.22 21.47
CA GLN A 200 -5.31 -0.21 22.70
C GLN A 200 -6.27 -0.86 23.73
N ALA A 201 -7.58 -0.76 23.49
CA ALA A 201 -8.65 -1.20 24.39
C ALA A 201 -9.88 -1.67 23.60
N PRO A 202 -10.80 -2.43 24.21
CA PRO A 202 -12.08 -2.78 23.59
C PRO A 202 -12.98 -1.54 23.52
N VAL A 203 -12.86 -0.79 22.44
CA VAL A 203 -13.65 0.41 22.16
C VAL A 203 -14.35 0.27 20.80
N PRO A 204 -15.43 1.05 20.55
CA PRO A 204 -16.17 1.03 19.28
C PRO A 204 -15.30 1.32 18.06
N ILE A 205 -15.66 0.78 16.89
CA ILE A 205 -15.10 1.19 15.60
C ILE A 205 -15.78 2.51 15.19
N THR A 206 -15.01 3.53 14.79
CA THR A 206 -15.51 4.89 14.54
C THR A 206 -14.79 5.53 13.36
N ASN A 207 -15.40 6.52 12.72
CA ASN A 207 -14.75 7.23 11.61
C ASN A 207 -13.50 8.02 12.04
N ASP A 208 -13.39 8.38 13.31
CA ASP A 208 -12.28 9.18 13.85
C ASP A 208 -10.96 8.41 13.86
N PHE A 209 -11.01 7.08 13.79
CA PHE A 209 -9.82 6.22 13.74
C PHE A 209 -9.79 5.31 12.52
N LEU A 210 -10.79 5.39 11.64
CA LEU A 210 -10.80 4.62 10.41
C LEU A 210 -9.84 5.27 9.40
N ILE A 211 -8.93 4.47 8.87
CA ILE A 211 -7.94 4.93 7.89
C ILE A 211 -7.99 4.05 6.64
N TYR A 212 -7.76 4.69 5.50
CA TYR A 212 -7.17 4.02 4.36
C TYR A 212 -5.66 3.97 4.57
N SER A 213 -5.09 2.78 4.51
CA SER A 213 -3.65 2.56 4.59
C SER A 213 -3.17 1.94 3.29
N PHE A 214 -2.13 2.48 2.67
CA PHE A 214 -1.37 1.82 1.61
C PHE A 214 0.06 1.61 2.07
N GLN A 215 0.56 0.39 1.93
CA GLN A 215 1.93 0.00 2.28
C GLN A 215 2.57 -0.64 1.04
N GLY A 216 3.60 0.00 0.49
CA GLY A 216 4.21 -0.37 -0.78
C GLY A 216 5.73 -0.30 -0.74
N ILE A 217 6.33 -0.83 -1.80
CA ILE A 217 7.78 -0.82 -1.99
C ILE A 217 8.13 -0.59 -3.46
N THR A 218 9.18 0.17 -3.72
CA THR A 218 9.70 0.35 -5.08
C THR A 218 10.26 -0.96 -5.63
N SER A 219 10.23 -1.12 -6.95
CA SER A 219 10.66 -2.33 -7.65
C SER A 219 12.14 -2.63 -7.45
N ASP A 220 12.95 -1.61 -7.18
CA ASP A 220 14.37 -1.74 -6.82
C ASP A 220 14.59 -1.99 -5.31
N GLY A 221 13.52 -2.03 -4.51
CA GLY A 221 13.55 -2.28 -3.08
C GLY A 221 14.13 -1.14 -2.24
N LYS A 222 14.43 0.03 -2.82
CA LYS A 222 15.11 1.12 -2.11
C LYS A 222 14.19 1.92 -1.21
N TYR A 223 12.94 2.12 -1.60
CA TYR A 223 12.01 2.96 -0.87
C TYR A 223 10.76 2.19 -0.47
N TYR A 224 10.40 2.34 0.80
CA TYR A 224 9.12 1.95 1.34
C TYR A 224 8.17 3.15 1.25
N VAL A 225 6.93 2.89 0.84
CA VAL A 225 5.89 3.89 0.66
C VAL A 225 4.78 3.60 1.65
N SER A 226 4.53 4.52 2.58
CA SER A 226 3.42 4.45 3.50
C SER A 226 2.47 5.60 3.25
N VAL A 227 1.19 5.31 3.00
CA VAL A 227 0.14 6.33 2.91
C VAL A 227 -0.90 6.02 3.96
N ILE A 228 -1.25 7.03 4.73
CA ILE A 228 -2.30 6.99 5.75
C ILE A 228 -3.25 8.13 5.42
N ALA A 229 -4.52 7.81 5.17
CA ALA A 229 -5.54 8.80 4.88
C ALA A 229 -6.75 8.55 5.78
N PRO A 230 -7.26 9.57 6.49
CA PRO A 230 -8.57 9.47 7.11
C PRO A 230 -9.62 9.09 6.08
N ILE A 231 -10.47 8.13 6.42
CA ILE A 231 -11.58 7.69 5.57
C ILE A 231 -12.80 7.44 6.46
N ARG A 232 -13.99 7.67 5.93
CA ARG A 232 -15.23 7.46 6.66
C ARG A 232 -16.29 6.73 5.85
N VAL A 233 -17.25 6.16 6.56
CA VAL A 233 -18.46 5.54 6.00
C VAL A 233 -19.70 6.02 6.77
N PRO A 234 -20.87 6.10 6.12
CA PRO A 234 -22.05 6.75 6.71
C PRO A 234 -22.65 5.99 7.90
N PHE A 235 -22.36 4.70 8.05
CA PHE A 235 -22.94 3.85 9.09
C PHE A 235 -22.10 3.74 10.36
N LEU A 236 -20.84 4.21 10.35
CA LEU A 236 -20.02 4.23 11.56
C LEU A 236 -20.30 5.50 12.37
N VAL A 237 -20.29 5.34 13.69
CA VAL A 237 -20.37 6.47 14.62
C VAL A 237 -19.09 7.29 14.55
N ASP A 238 -19.18 8.54 15.00
CA ASP A 238 -18.01 9.36 15.34
C ASP A 238 -17.81 9.28 16.88
N MET A 239 -16.57 9.39 17.38
CA MET A 239 -16.11 9.13 18.75
C MET A 239 -16.72 10.08 19.78
N SER A 240 -17.53 11.05 19.33
CA SER A 240 -18.57 11.64 20.17
C SER A 240 -19.48 10.60 20.85
N TYR A 241 -19.47 9.34 20.39
CA TYR A 241 -20.04 8.16 21.04
C TYR A 241 -19.37 7.80 22.39
N ASN A 242 -19.97 8.25 23.49
CA ASN A 242 -19.70 7.75 24.84
C ASN A 242 -20.66 6.58 25.17
N PRO A 243 -20.20 5.31 25.28
CA PRO A 243 -21.05 4.18 25.65
C PRO A 243 -21.40 4.11 27.14
N ASP A 244 -21.00 5.10 27.97
CA ASP A 244 -21.30 5.12 29.40
C ASP A 244 -22.82 5.24 29.66
N PRO A 245 -23.47 4.21 30.25
CA PRO A 245 -24.91 4.24 30.56
C PRO A 245 -25.26 5.24 31.67
N SER A 246 -24.27 5.81 32.38
CA SER A 246 -24.45 6.86 33.38
C SER A 246 -24.23 8.27 32.83
N SER A 247 -23.88 8.40 31.55
CA SER A 247 -23.66 9.69 30.92
C SER A 247 -24.98 10.46 30.73
N THR A 248 -25.02 11.69 31.21
CA THR A 248 -26.13 12.63 30.99
C THR A 248 -26.03 13.37 29.67
N THR A 249 -24.97 13.15 28.88
CA THR A 249 -24.90 13.61 27.49
C THR A 249 -25.85 12.78 26.62
N PRO A 250 -26.52 13.36 25.60
CA PRO A 250 -27.42 12.62 24.73
C PRO A 250 -26.71 11.39 24.19
N THR A 251 -27.32 10.20 24.33
CA THR A 251 -26.83 8.98 23.71
C THR A 251 -26.61 9.26 22.22
N PRO A 252 -25.37 9.19 21.72
CA PRO A 252 -25.11 9.54 20.33
C PRO A 252 -25.83 8.53 19.45
N VAL A 253 -26.62 9.04 18.50
CA VAL A 253 -27.52 8.24 17.68
C VAL A 253 -26.67 7.38 16.76
N VAL A 254 -26.81 6.05 16.87
CA VAL A 254 -26.20 5.13 15.91
C VAL A 254 -26.76 5.45 14.52
N PRO A 255 -25.90 5.78 13.54
CA PRO A 255 -26.36 6.10 12.19
C PRO A 255 -27.18 4.97 11.59
N GLU A 256 -27.96 5.30 10.56
CA GLU A 256 -28.73 4.29 9.84
C GLU A 256 -27.81 3.17 9.31
N GLY A 257 -28.19 1.92 9.61
CA GLY A 257 -27.39 0.75 9.26
C GLY A 257 -26.14 0.53 10.12
N GLY A 258 -25.86 1.39 11.10
CA GLY A 258 -24.76 1.19 12.06
C GLY A 258 -25.03 0.05 13.05
N LEU A 259 -23.96 -0.41 13.71
CA LEU A 259 -24.04 -1.43 14.75
C LEU A 259 -23.78 -0.83 16.12
N ILE A 260 -24.56 -1.26 17.11
CA ILE A 260 -24.40 -0.86 18.51
C ILE A 260 -23.18 -1.59 19.08
N PHE A 261 -22.25 -0.85 19.68
CA PHE A 261 -21.15 -1.45 20.43
C PHE A 261 -21.70 -2.12 21.71
N PRO A 262 -21.30 -3.37 22.02
CA PRO A 262 -21.85 -4.08 23.18
C PRO A 262 -21.47 -3.42 24.49
N THR A 263 -22.37 -3.49 25.47
CA THR A 263 -22.01 -3.19 26.87
C THR A 263 -21.07 -4.28 27.37
N LEU A 264 -19.86 -3.87 27.77
CA LEU A 264 -18.80 -4.79 28.15
C LEU A 264 -18.99 -5.28 29.60
N THR A 265 -18.78 -6.58 29.80
CA THR A 265 -18.71 -7.22 31.12
C THR A 265 -17.27 -7.38 31.63
N GLY A 266 -16.28 -7.10 30.77
CA GLY A 266 -14.86 -7.13 31.09
C GLY A 266 -13.99 -6.80 29.87
N PHE A 267 -12.67 -6.71 30.06
CA PHE A 267 -11.75 -6.34 28.97
C PHE A 267 -11.71 -7.39 27.83
N ASN A 268 -11.89 -8.67 28.16
CA ASN A 268 -11.88 -9.79 27.21
C ASN A 268 -13.30 -10.27 26.86
N ASP A 269 -14.28 -9.37 26.80
CA ASP A 269 -15.67 -9.74 26.51
C ASP A 269 -15.79 -10.30 25.07
N PRO A 270 -16.29 -11.53 24.88
CA PRO A 270 -16.38 -12.15 23.56
C PRO A 270 -17.31 -11.38 22.60
N GLN A 271 -18.20 -10.53 23.10
CA GLN A 271 -19.06 -9.68 22.27
C GLN A 271 -18.25 -8.66 21.45
N VAL A 272 -17.06 -8.26 21.91
CA VAL A 272 -16.18 -7.34 21.16
C VAL A 272 -15.71 -8.00 19.86
N ALA A 273 -15.32 -9.28 19.90
CA ALA A 273 -14.89 -10.00 18.72
C ALA A 273 -16.04 -10.15 17.70
N GLN A 274 -17.25 -10.45 18.18
CA GLN A 274 -18.45 -10.55 17.34
C GLN A 274 -18.82 -9.20 16.70
N TYR A 275 -18.72 -8.11 17.46
CA TYR A 275 -18.93 -6.76 16.95
C TYR A 275 -17.90 -6.40 15.87
N ASN A 276 -16.61 -6.64 16.13
CA ASN A 276 -15.54 -6.36 15.17
C ASN A 276 -15.70 -7.20 13.88
N GLU A 277 -16.10 -8.46 13.99
CA GLU A 277 -16.39 -9.32 12.83
C GLU A 277 -17.58 -8.79 12.02
N ALA A 278 -18.66 -8.36 12.68
CA ALA A 278 -19.82 -7.80 12.00
C ALA A 278 -19.49 -6.48 11.27
N ILE A 279 -18.70 -5.60 11.90
CA ILE A 279 -18.20 -4.38 11.26
C ILE A 279 -17.26 -4.72 10.09
N THR A 280 -16.35 -5.68 10.26
CA THR A 280 -15.44 -6.16 9.20
C THR A 280 -16.23 -6.64 7.97
N ASN A 281 -17.24 -7.47 8.19
CA ASN A 281 -18.10 -7.96 7.11
C ASN A 281 -18.85 -6.84 6.42
N LYS A 282 -19.37 -5.87 7.19
CA LYS A 282 -20.08 -4.71 6.64
C LYS A 282 -19.14 -3.85 5.79
N LEU A 283 -17.95 -3.52 6.30
CA LEU A 283 -16.94 -2.75 5.57
C LEU A 283 -16.51 -3.44 4.28
N ASN A 284 -16.31 -4.76 4.27
CA ASN A 284 -15.98 -5.52 3.06
C ASN A 284 -17.12 -5.53 2.01
N GLN A 285 -18.37 -5.37 2.45
CA GLN A 285 -19.54 -5.28 1.56
C GLN A 285 -19.83 -3.86 1.09
N THR A 286 -19.22 -2.85 1.72
CA THR A 286 -19.37 -1.45 1.34
C THR A 286 -18.73 -1.19 -0.03
N PRO A 287 -19.48 -0.67 -1.01
CA PRO A 287 -18.92 -0.23 -2.29
C PRO A 287 -17.85 0.86 -2.12
N ALA A 288 -16.84 0.87 -2.99
CA ALA A 288 -15.70 1.79 -2.92
C ALA A 288 -16.07 3.29 -2.97
N ASP A 289 -17.20 3.62 -3.61
CA ASP A 289 -17.76 4.97 -3.75
C ASP A 289 -18.61 5.42 -2.56
N GLN A 290 -18.94 4.52 -1.63
CA GLN A 290 -19.62 4.87 -0.37
C GLN A 290 -18.66 5.24 0.76
N PHE A 291 -17.35 5.10 0.52
CA PHE A 291 -16.33 5.69 1.38
C PHE A 291 -16.14 7.16 1.04
N SER A 292 -15.79 7.96 2.04
CA SER A 292 -15.43 9.36 1.87
C SER A 292 -14.05 9.63 2.48
N PRO A 293 -13.03 10.03 1.68
CA PRO A 293 -13.07 10.08 0.22
C PRO A 293 -13.27 8.69 -0.43
N PRO A 294 -13.75 8.60 -1.69
CA PRO A 294 -13.88 7.33 -2.39
C PRO A 294 -12.54 6.61 -2.51
N ILE A 295 -12.55 5.28 -2.31
CA ILE A 295 -11.33 4.45 -2.40
C ILE A 295 -10.66 4.62 -3.77
N SER A 296 -11.42 4.79 -4.85
CA SER A 296 -10.87 4.99 -6.19
C SER A 296 -10.05 6.28 -6.34
N LEU A 297 -10.38 7.36 -5.60
CA LEU A 297 -9.55 8.58 -5.61
C LEU A 297 -8.25 8.37 -4.84
N LEU A 298 -8.31 7.63 -3.73
CA LEU A 298 -7.11 7.27 -2.97
C LEU A 298 -6.20 6.33 -3.79
N ASP A 299 -6.76 5.31 -4.45
CA ASP A 299 -6.03 4.42 -5.34
C ASP A 299 -5.39 5.21 -6.50
N ALA A 300 -6.10 6.20 -7.09
CA ALA A 300 -5.57 7.06 -8.16
C ALA A 300 -4.40 7.94 -7.69
N LEU A 301 -4.43 8.46 -6.46
CA LEU A 301 -3.29 9.15 -5.86
C LEU A 301 -2.07 8.20 -5.81
N ILE A 302 -2.24 6.99 -5.27
CA ILE A 302 -1.15 6.00 -5.18
C ILE A 302 -0.58 5.67 -6.55
N GLN A 303 -1.44 5.42 -7.53
CA GLN A 303 -1.06 5.09 -8.91
C GLN A 303 -0.27 6.20 -9.61
N SER A 304 -0.29 7.43 -9.09
CA SER A 304 0.49 8.54 -9.64
C SER A 304 1.87 8.71 -8.99
N ILE A 305 2.16 8.01 -7.88
CA ILE A 305 3.42 8.17 -7.15
C ILE A 305 4.58 7.60 -7.97
N LEU A 306 5.55 8.45 -8.25
CA LEU A 306 6.81 8.08 -8.88
C LEU A 306 7.97 8.56 -8.01
N ILE A 307 8.90 7.64 -7.74
CA ILE A 307 10.11 7.88 -6.94
C ILE A 307 11.33 7.61 -7.83
N GLN A 308 12.20 8.61 -8.02
CA GLN A 308 13.34 8.56 -8.96
C GLN A 308 14.68 8.31 -8.26
#